data_AF-D9CIC8-F1
#
_entry.id   AF-D9CIC8-F1
#
_cell.length_a   1.000
_cell.length_b   1.000
_cell.length_c   1.000
_cell.angle_alpha   90.00
_cell.angle_beta   90.00
_cell.angle_gamma   90.00
#
_symmetry.space_group_name_H-M   'P 1'
#
loop_
_entity.id
_entity.type
_entity.pdbx_description
1 polymer ?
#
loop_
_entity_poly.entity_id
_entity_poly.type
_entity_poly.pdbx_seq_one_letter_code
_entity_poly.pdbx_strand_id
1 'polypeptide(L)'
;HCYEAVDLDMIVRLSNEFEFPIGSFHHGGETYLVPDLLKKTWGGAPTIALFASNFRKKREAYRGSEFAPRVLASNNISVVMKSDHPV
;
A
#
# COMPACT_ATOMS: atom_id res chain seq x y z
N HIS A 1 7.15 -1.71 6.64
CA HIS A 1 7.23 -1.73 5.17
C HIS A 1 6.42 -2.91 4.69
N CYS A 2 5.27 -2.68 4.05
CA CYS A 2 4.48 -3.74 3.45
C CYS A 2 4.55 -3.53 1.95
N TYR A 3 5.32 -4.36 1.25
CA TYR A 3 5.52 -4.18 -0.19
C TYR A 3 4.60 -5.11 -0.98
N GLU A 4 4.55 -6.38 -0.57
CA GLU A 4 3.95 -7.46 -1.34
C GLU A 4 2.49 -7.66 -0.96
N ALA A 5 1.67 -8.13 -1.91
CA ALA A 5 0.26 -8.43 -1.71
C ALA A 5 0.02 -9.43 -0.56
N VAL A 6 0.95 -10.36 -0.34
CA VAL A 6 0.91 -11.33 0.76
C VAL A 6 1.10 -10.67 2.13
N ASP A 7 1.97 -9.64 2.22
CA ASP A 7 2.16 -8.86 3.44
C ASP A 7 0.89 -8.08 3.79
N LEU A 8 0.27 -7.50 2.74
CA LEU A 8 -0.97 -6.73 2.84
C LEU A 8 -2.13 -7.60 3.31
N ASP A 9 -2.27 -8.82 2.80
CA ASP A 9 -3.32 -9.75 3.23
C ASP A 9 -3.18 -10.10 4.71
N MET A 10 -1.96 -10.42 5.14
CA MET A 10 -1.70 -10.78 6.53
C MET A 10 -2.08 -9.65 7.50
N ILE A 11 -1.66 -8.41 7.22
CA ILE A 11 -1.96 -7.28 8.11
C ILE A 11 -3.43 -6.85 8.04
N VAL A 12 -4.11 -7.00 6.89
CA VAL A 12 -5.57 -6.81 6.78
C VAL A 12 -6.31 -7.80 7.66
N ARG A 13 -5.90 -9.07 7.68
CA ARG A 13 -6.47 -10.09 8.56
C ARG A 13 -6.27 -9.72 10.04
N LEU A 14 -5.06 -9.32 10.43
CA LEU A 14 -4.78 -8.87 11.79
C LEU A 14 -5.61 -7.63 12.18
N SER A 15 -5.79 -6.67 11.27
CA SER A 15 -6.62 -5.48 11.54
C SER A 15 -8.06 -5.84 11.88
N ASN A 16 -8.61 -6.87 11.24
CA ASN A 16 -9.97 -7.36 11.53
C ASN A 16 -10.01 -8.25 12.78
N GLU A 17 -9.00 -9.09 13.01
CA GLU A 17 -8.94 -9.98 14.19
C GLU A 17 -8.88 -9.19 15.50
N PHE A 18 -8.12 -8.09 15.52
CA PHE A 18 -7.91 -7.27 16.71
C PHE A 18 -8.57 -5.88 16.62
N GLU A 19 -9.44 -5.68 15.62
CA GLU A 19 -10.27 -4.48 15.44
C GLU A 19 -9.52 -3.14 15.52
N PHE A 20 -8.33 -3.04 14.91
CA PHE A 20 -7.56 -1.80 14.87
C PHE A 20 -7.53 -1.18 13.47
N PRO A 21 -7.68 0.15 13.35
CA PRO A 21 -7.60 0.82 12.05
C PRO A 21 -6.16 0.88 11.57
N ILE A 22 -5.97 0.74 10.25
CA ILE A 22 -4.69 1.00 9.59
C ILE A 22 -4.73 2.41 9.00
N GLY A 23 -3.90 3.31 9.52
CA GLY A 23 -3.82 4.68 8.99
C GLY A 23 -3.17 4.75 7.61
N SER A 24 -2.06 4.01 7.41
CA SER A 24 -1.38 3.98 6.11
C SER A 24 -0.53 2.73 5.88
N PHE A 25 -0.33 2.38 4.61
CA PHE A 25 0.72 1.46 4.19
C PHE A 25 1.92 2.22 3.62
N HIS A 26 3.05 2.12 4.32
CA HIS A 26 4.31 2.70 3.90
C HIS A 26 5.07 1.75 2.97
N HIS A 27 5.48 2.27 1.81
CA HIS A 27 6.11 1.53 0.71
C HIS A 27 5.22 0.43 0.10
N GLY A 28 3.92 0.69 0.00
CA GLY A 28 2.90 -0.22 -0.55
C GLY A 28 3.06 -0.53 -2.05
N GLY A 29 4.19 -1.06 -2.48
CA GLY A 29 4.56 -1.22 -3.89
C GLY A 29 3.55 -2.03 -4.72
N GLU A 30 2.89 -3.03 -4.13
CA GLU A 30 1.89 -3.88 -4.80
C GLU A 30 0.43 -3.53 -4.47
N THR A 31 0.17 -2.47 -3.70
CA THR A 31 -1.19 -2.08 -3.29
C THR A 31 -2.14 -1.88 -4.47
N TYR A 32 -1.63 -1.40 -5.61
CA TYR A 32 -2.40 -1.21 -6.84
C TYR A 32 -2.89 -2.53 -7.48
N LEU A 33 -2.29 -3.67 -7.12
CA LEU A 33 -2.70 -4.99 -7.58
C LEU A 33 -3.88 -5.55 -6.78
N VAL A 34 -4.13 -5.02 -5.58
CA VAL A 34 -5.08 -5.56 -4.62
C VAL A 34 -6.00 -4.49 -3.99
N PRO A 35 -6.58 -3.56 -4.76
CA PRO A 35 -7.38 -2.47 -4.19
C PRO A 35 -8.57 -2.96 -3.34
N ASP A 36 -9.21 -4.06 -3.74
CA ASP A 36 -10.35 -4.61 -2.99
C ASP A 36 -9.95 -5.29 -1.68
N LEU A 37 -8.70 -5.76 -1.56
CA LEU A 37 -8.17 -6.24 -0.28
C LEU A 37 -7.99 -5.09 0.69
N LEU A 38 -7.48 -3.94 0.22
CA LEU A 38 -7.23 -2.76 1.05
C LEU A 38 -8.52 -2.21 1.66
N LYS A 39 -9.63 -2.26 0.92
CA LYS A 39 -10.97 -1.85 1.38
C LYS A 39 -11.54 -2.74 2.50
N LYS A 40 -10.96 -3.92 2.72
CA LYS A 40 -11.38 -4.86 3.79
C LYS A 40 -10.65 -4.61 5.11
N THR A 41 -9.78 -3.62 5.20
CA THR A 41 -9.18 -3.21 6.48
C THR A 41 -10.26 -2.79 7.47
N TRP A 42 -10.05 -3.12 8.74
CA TRP A 42 -10.92 -2.63 9.79
C TRP A 42 -10.90 -1.10 9.86
N GLY A 43 -12.06 -0.48 9.99
CA GLY A 43 -12.19 0.97 10.00
C GLY A 43 -12.06 1.68 8.64
N GLY A 44 -11.89 0.92 7.54
CA GLY A 44 -11.87 1.44 6.18
C GLY A 44 -10.48 1.57 5.56
N ALA A 45 -10.45 1.81 4.24
CA ALA A 45 -9.24 1.72 3.43
C ALA A 45 -8.12 2.66 3.91
N PRO A 46 -6.87 2.16 4.07
CA PRO A 46 -5.74 2.97 4.51
C PRO A 46 -5.25 3.89 3.40
N THR A 47 -4.54 4.96 3.79
CA THR A 47 -3.80 5.79 2.83
C THR A 47 -2.55 5.07 2.35
N ILE A 48 -2.24 5.11 1.06
CA ILE A 48 -1.07 4.44 0.49
C ILE A 48 0.05 5.45 0.26
N ALA A 49 1.19 5.22 0.89
CA ALA A 49 2.38 6.06 0.71
C ALA A 49 3.36 5.44 -0.30
N LEU A 50 3.52 6.12 -1.45
CA LEU A 50 4.28 5.65 -2.60
C LEU A 50 5.41 6.60 -2.97
N PHE A 51 6.50 6.03 -3.49
CA PHE A 51 7.49 6.79 -4.24
C PHE A 51 6.97 7.10 -5.64
N ALA A 52 7.46 8.19 -6.24
CA ALA A 52 7.20 8.49 -7.65
C ALA A 52 7.83 7.42 -8.57
N SER A 53 9.13 7.13 -8.38
CA SER A 53 9.88 6.18 -9.21
C SER A 53 10.89 5.30 -8.45
N ASN A 54 11.13 5.57 -7.15
CA ASN A 54 12.17 4.90 -6.35
C ASN A 54 11.72 3.51 -5.82
N PHE A 55 11.36 2.62 -6.74
CA PHE A 55 11.08 1.19 -6.54
C PHE A 55 12.19 0.31 -7.15
N ARG A 56 12.07 -1.03 -7.09
CA ARG A 56 13.03 -2.03 -7.64
C ARG A 56 14.43 -2.10 -7.04
N LYS A 57 14.72 -1.36 -5.97
CA LYS A 57 15.98 -1.50 -5.19
C LYS A 57 16.06 -2.74 -4.29
N LYS A 58 14.94 -3.46 -4.14
CA LYS A 58 14.81 -4.71 -3.36
C LYS A 58 13.88 -5.66 -4.12
N ARG A 59 14.02 -6.97 -3.86
CA ARG A 59 13.16 -8.01 -4.46
C ARG A 59 11.68 -7.72 -4.21
N GLU A 60 11.35 -7.40 -2.97
CA GLU A 60 9.98 -7.11 -2.52
C GLU A 60 9.41 -5.84 -3.17
N ALA A 61 10.28 -4.90 -3.56
CA ALA A 61 9.89 -3.64 -4.20
C ALA A 61 9.84 -3.71 -5.73
N TYR A 62 10.06 -4.89 -6.32
CA TYR A 62 10.27 -5.02 -7.76
C TYR A 62 9.04 -4.64 -8.59
N ARG A 63 7.83 -4.98 -8.10
CA ARG A 63 6.56 -4.77 -8.81
C ARG A 63 5.99 -3.36 -8.63
N GLY A 64 6.75 -2.41 -8.08
CA GLY A 64 6.39 -0.99 -8.06
C GLY A 64 6.22 -0.41 -9.47
N SER A 65 5.34 0.59 -9.58
CA SER A 65 4.94 1.20 -10.85
C SER A 65 4.63 2.69 -10.68
N GLU A 66 5.06 3.53 -11.63
CA GLU A 66 4.66 4.96 -11.67
C GLU A 66 3.16 5.14 -11.90
N PHE A 67 2.46 4.11 -12.39
CA PHE A 67 1.01 4.13 -12.63
C PHE A 67 0.19 3.73 -11.40
N ALA A 68 0.83 3.20 -10.36
CA ALA A 68 0.14 2.75 -9.14
C ALA A 68 -0.74 3.83 -8.49
N PRO A 69 -0.30 5.11 -8.35
CA PRO A 69 -1.14 6.17 -7.81
C PRO A 69 -2.46 6.36 -8.57
N ARG A 70 -2.42 6.31 -9.91
CA ARG A 70 -3.62 6.48 -10.75
C ARG A 70 -4.63 5.35 -10.54
N VAL A 71 -4.16 4.11 -10.46
CA VAL A 71 -5.00 2.91 -10.25
C VAL A 71 -5.66 2.94 -8.86
N LEU A 72 -4.92 3.35 -7.84
CA LEU A 72 -5.46 3.49 -6.48
C LEU A 72 -6.49 4.62 -6.39
N ALA A 73 -6.18 5.78 -6.99
CA ALA A 73 -7.11 6.91 -7.02
C ALA A 73 -8.42 6.55 -7.76
N SER A 74 -8.36 5.82 -8.88
CA SER A 74 -9.58 5.35 -9.58
C SER A 74 -10.40 4.34 -8.76
N ASN A 75 -9.81 3.76 -7.71
CA ASN A 75 -10.47 2.88 -6.76
C ASN A 75 -10.93 3.62 -5.48
N ASN A 76 -10.90 4.96 -5.47
CA ASN A 76 -11.20 5.80 -4.31
C ASN A 76 -10.31 5.51 -3.10
N ILE A 77 -9.03 5.16 -3.32
CA ILE A 77 -8.05 4.95 -2.26
C ILE A 77 -7.10 6.15 -2.23
N SER A 78 -6.98 6.77 -1.06
CA SER A 78 -6.10 7.92 -0.84
C SER A 78 -4.63 7.55 -1.06
N VAL A 79 -3.92 8.38 -1.82
CA VAL A 79 -2.49 8.19 -2.10
C VAL A 79 -1.72 9.41 -1.62
N VAL A 80 -0.58 9.18 -0.96
CA VAL A 80 0.38 10.21 -0.61
C VAL A 80 1.73 9.90 -1.25
N MET A 81 2.34 10.92 -1.85
CA MET A 81 3.65 10.79 -2.50
C MET A 81 4.75 11.10 -1.48
N LYS A 82 5.83 10.32 -1.49
CA LYS A 82 6.92 10.46 -0.53
C LYS A 82 8.31 10.30 -1.17
N SER A 83 9.31 10.93 -0.56
CA SER A 83 10.72 10.92 -1.02
C SER A 83 11.65 10.09 -0.14
N ASP A 84 11.33 9.96 1.16
CA ASP A 84 12.13 9.19 2.13
C ASP A 84 13.59 9.70 2.25
N HIS A 85 13.84 11.00 2.09
CA HIS A 85 15.20 11.55 2.07
C HIS A 85 16.03 11.15 3.33
N PRO A 86 17.29 10.69 3.20
CA PRO A 86 18.15 10.74 2.00
C PRO A 86 18.22 9.44 1.19
N VAL A 87 17.18 8.59 1.25
CA VAL A 87 17.14 7.24 0.66
C VAL A 87 17.57 7.16 -0.80
#